data_AF-A0A8H4TKV3-F1
#
_entry.id   AF-A0A8H4TKV3-F1
#
_cell.length_a   1.000
_cell.length_b   1.000
_cell.length_c   1.000
_cell.angle_alpha   90.00
_cell.angle_beta   90.00
_cell.angle_gamma   90.00
#
_symmetry.space_group_name_H-M   'P 1'
#
loop_
_entity.id
_entity.type
_entity.pdbx_description
1 polymer ?
#
loop_
_entity_poly.entity_id
_entity_poly.type
_entity_poly.pdbx_seq_one_letter_code
_entity_poly.pdbx_strand_id
1 'polypeptide(L)'
;MSKPLAFGLNLTKKPGASKPAPPKRKPMFGDDDDSDNDGANGEGKAEEIGEFDDFGSAPKPKITISKPSKPKNGPPTQPPKLKSKGQPNMMFGDLSSSLTSRKNAEAAAEVDASVYEYDSVYDSLKPKKQASKEDQEKKPKYMKNILQAADVRKRDALIAEEKKIAREREAEGEEYADKEKFVTEAYRKQQEENKRLEEEERRREEEEAKKNKSGGMSAFYRKLLDKDEQRHSDAVKAAEEKVKHGASEEEDKVDETEKEKEKSEADMAKELNEKGATVAINEDGQVVDKRQLLRSGLNVGAKKKESVQRESEQQAERPRKEATNPQFGRRQAQRERQSRMLEEQLEQSMKRSRDEEAAQREEVERVAKSRKTEGEISSAKERYLARKRAAEEEKKAAGGA
;
A
#
# COMPACT_ATOMS: atom_id res chain seq x y z
N MET A 1 -3.35 51.43 23.96
CA MET A 1 -2.83 50.59 25.06
C MET A 1 -3.47 49.21 24.90
N SER A 2 -2.82 48.30 24.17
CA SER A 2 -1.90 47.25 24.67
C SER A 2 -2.60 45.94 25.06
N LYS A 3 -2.65 45.05 24.05
CA LYS A 3 -2.59 43.58 24.05
C LYS A 3 -3.79 42.72 24.54
N PRO A 4 -4.14 41.66 23.78
CA PRO A 4 -5.13 40.64 24.11
C PRO A 4 -4.50 39.49 24.94
N LEU A 5 -5.29 38.82 25.78
CA LEU A 5 -4.85 37.67 26.57
C LEU A 5 -5.43 36.35 26.06
N ALA A 6 -4.48 35.47 25.77
CA ALA A 6 -4.45 34.08 25.34
C ALA A 6 -5.59 33.12 25.78
N PHE A 7 -6.01 32.31 24.81
CA PHE A 7 -6.54 30.96 25.01
C PHE A 7 -5.45 30.02 25.55
N GLY A 8 -5.76 29.27 26.60
CA GLY A 8 -4.92 28.18 27.10
C GLY A 8 -5.70 27.28 28.06
N LEU A 9 -6.00 26.05 27.62
CA LEU A 9 -6.59 24.99 28.43
C LEU A 9 -5.62 24.60 29.55
N ASN A 10 -5.97 24.93 30.80
CA ASN A 10 -5.23 24.48 31.99
C ASN A 10 -5.73 23.08 32.40
N LEU A 11 -5.03 22.02 31.99
CA LEU A 11 -5.17 20.70 32.63
C LEU A 11 -4.26 20.65 33.87
N THR A 12 -4.86 20.81 35.03
CA THR A 12 -4.24 20.53 36.33
C THR A 12 -4.09 19.02 36.54
N LYS A 13 -2.86 18.49 36.52
CA LYS A 13 -2.57 17.11 36.94
C LYS A 13 -1.97 17.13 38.35
N LYS A 14 -2.72 16.59 39.31
CA LYS A 14 -2.27 16.36 40.70
C LYS A 14 -1.12 15.33 40.74
N PRO A 15 -0.16 15.44 41.68
CA PRO A 15 0.94 14.48 41.83
C PRO A 15 0.50 13.25 42.62
N GLY A 16 0.65 12.06 42.03
CA GLY A 16 0.40 10.78 42.68
C GLY A 16 1.65 9.91 42.68
N ALA A 17 2.14 9.62 43.89
CA ALA A 17 3.01 8.52 44.32
C ALA A 17 4.14 8.02 43.39
N SER A 18 5.37 8.32 43.79
CA SER A 18 6.63 7.73 43.33
C SER A 18 6.68 6.21 43.52
N LYS A 19 6.96 5.46 42.44
CA LYS A 19 7.46 4.08 42.50
C LYS A 19 8.96 4.05 42.12
N PRO A 20 9.80 3.22 42.76
CA PRO A 20 11.25 3.25 42.58
C PRO A 20 11.70 2.62 41.25
N ALA A 21 12.82 3.09 40.72
CA ALA A 21 13.44 2.61 39.48
C ALA A 21 14.16 1.25 39.67
N PRO A 22 14.23 0.39 38.63
CA PRO A 22 14.95 -0.88 38.68
C PRO A 22 16.48 -0.69 38.64
N PRO A 23 17.28 -1.63 39.23
CA PRO A 23 18.73 -1.47 39.36
C PRO A 23 19.48 -1.68 38.04
N LYS A 24 20.48 -0.83 37.81
CA LYS A 24 21.43 -0.90 36.69
C LYS A 24 22.40 -2.08 36.90
N ARG A 25 22.53 -2.98 35.90
CA ARG A 25 23.57 -4.03 35.88
C ARG A 25 24.86 -3.47 35.24
N LYS A 26 26.00 -3.79 35.86
CA LYS A 26 27.35 -3.51 35.35
C LYS A 26 27.72 -4.50 34.21
N PRO A 27 28.51 -4.09 33.21
CA PRO A 27 29.13 -5.02 32.27
C PRO A 27 30.31 -5.77 32.93
N MET A 28 30.36 -7.08 32.70
CA MET A 28 31.46 -7.99 33.08
C MET A 28 32.35 -8.20 31.85
N PHE A 29 33.23 -7.24 31.54
CA PHE A 29 34.50 -7.45 30.84
C PHE A 29 35.26 -6.10 30.81
N GLY A 30 36.24 -5.93 31.72
CA GLY A 30 37.43 -5.12 31.45
C GLY A 30 38.45 -6.01 30.72
N ASP A 31 39.59 -5.56 30.21
CA ASP A 31 40.31 -4.29 30.26
C ASP A 31 41.43 -4.44 29.21
N ASP A 32 41.78 -3.38 28.50
CA ASP A 32 43.15 -3.04 28.05
C ASP A 32 43.07 -1.74 27.22
N ASP A 33 43.16 -0.64 27.98
CA ASP A 33 44.09 0.47 27.85
C ASP A 33 44.76 0.73 26.48
N ASP A 34 44.50 1.91 25.90
CA ASP A 34 45.60 2.83 25.56
C ASP A 34 45.06 4.28 25.53
N SER A 35 45.57 5.07 26.47
CA SER A 35 45.36 6.50 26.68
C SER A 35 46.11 7.31 25.62
N ASP A 36 45.48 8.36 25.07
CA ASP A 36 46.01 9.71 25.30
C ASP A 36 45.00 10.83 24.93
N ASN A 37 44.81 11.66 25.95
CA ASN A 37 44.08 12.91 26.11
C ASN A 37 44.84 14.03 25.34
N ASP A 38 44.29 15.14 24.85
CA ASP A 38 43.60 16.22 25.56
C ASP A 38 43.01 17.22 24.54
N GLY A 39 41.92 17.90 24.92
CA GLY A 39 41.32 19.00 24.16
C GLY A 39 41.72 20.39 24.66
N ALA A 40 41.38 21.45 23.90
CA ALA A 40 41.02 22.78 24.45
C ALA A 40 40.53 23.77 23.37
N ASN A 41 39.64 24.65 23.82
CA ASN A 41 38.99 25.78 23.15
C ASN A 41 39.93 26.99 22.90
N GLY A 42 39.50 27.91 22.02
CA GLY A 42 39.53 29.36 22.32
C GLY A 42 40.36 30.30 21.42
N GLU A 43 39.63 31.10 20.62
CA GLU A 43 39.79 32.54 20.30
C GLU A 43 41.16 33.21 20.00
N GLY A 44 41.22 33.95 18.89
CA GLY A 44 41.55 35.39 18.90
C GLY A 44 42.78 35.91 18.12
N LYS A 45 42.52 36.84 17.16
CA LYS A 45 43.35 37.99 16.66
C LYS A 45 44.74 37.71 16.05
N ALA A 46 45.41 38.56 15.27
CA ALA A 46 45.18 39.68 14.33
C ALA A 46 46.61 40.10 13.87
N GLU A 47 46.71 40.83 12.74
CA GLU A 47 47.88 41.63 12.27
C GLU A 47 49.10 40.85 11.73
N GLU A 48 50.01 41.36 10.89
CA GLU A 48 50.14 42.30 9.75
C GLU A 48 51.66 42.23 9.38
N ILE A 49 52.07 42.74 8.20
CA ILE A 49 53.45 43.08 7.76
C ILE A 49 54.24 41.90 7.15
N GLY A 50 54.90 41.98 5.99
CA GLY A 50 55.13 43.06 5.03
C GLY A 50 56.17 42.61 3.98
N GLU A 51 56.06 43.18 2.77
CA GLU A 51 57.13 43.65 1.87
C GLU A 51 58.21 42.70 1.28
N PHE A 52 58.22 42.56 -0.05
CA PHE A 52 59.45 42.53 -0.87
C PHE A 52 59.17 42.98 -2.32
N ASP A 53 59.89 44.03 -2.75
CA ASP A 53 59.96 44.67 -4.07
C ASP A 53 60.48 43.76 -5.19
N ASP A 54 60.16 44.03 -6.48
CA ASP A 54 61.15 44.20 -7.57
C ASP A 54 60.54 44.49 -8.98
N PHE A 55 61.03 45.59 -9.56
CA PHE A 55 61.22 46.01 -10.97
C PHE A 55 60.11 46.05 -12.05
N GLY A 56 59.84 47.28 -12.54
CA GLY A 56 60.17 47.62 -13.94
C GLY A 56 59.06 48.11 -14.91
N SER A 57 59.15 49.40 -15.26
CA SER A 57 58.75 50.05 -16.54
C SER A 57 57.45 50.89 -16.60
N ALA A 58 57.57 52.03 -17.29
CA ALA A 58 56.79 53.27 -17.20
C ALA A 58 55.58 53.34 -18.20
N PRO A 59 54.75 54.41 -18.18
CA PRO A 59 53.29 54.32 -18.33
C PRO A 59 52.73 54.78 -19.69
N LYS A 60 51.53 54.31 -20.09
CA LYS A 60 50.51 55.10 -20.84
C LYS A 60 49.07 54.56 -20.62
N PRO A 61 48.02 55.42 -20.69
CA PRO A 61 46.66 55.13 -20.22
C PRO A 61 45.72 54.72 -21.35
N LYS A 62 44.89 53.68 -21.16
CA LYS A 62 43.69 53.42 -21.99
C LYS A 62 42.57 52.72 -21.21
N ILE A 63 41.50 53.49 -21.01
CA ILE A 63 40.06 53.15 -21.04
C ILE A 63 39.75 51.66 -21.26
N THR A 64 39.07 51.02 -20.32
CA THR A 64 38.37 49.74 -20.54
C THR A 64 36.90 49.83 -20.15
N ILE A 65 36.09 49.66 -21.18
CA ILE A 65 34.65 49.48 -21.18
C ILE A 65 34.30 48.15 -20.50
N SER A 66 33.25 48.18 -19.68
CA SER A 66 32.63 47.04 -18.99
C SER A 66 32.25 45.90 -19.95
N LYS A 67 32.62 44.66 -19.61
CA LYS A 67 32.05 43.44 -20.23
C LYS A 67 30.82 42.96 -19.43
N PRO A 68 29.69 42.61 -20.07
CA PRO A 68 28.53 42.04 -19.40
C PRO A 68 28.73 40.54 -19.10
N SER A 69 28.37 40.11 -17.89
CA SER A 69 28.34 38.71 -17.47
C SER A 69 27.20 37.95 -18.15
N LYS A 70 27.50 36.78 -18.72
CA LYS A 70 26.53 35.86 -19.34
C LYS A 70 25.52 35.31 -18.30
N PRO A 71 24.23 35.15 -18.64
CA PRO A 71 23.24 34.56 -17.75
C PRO A 71 23.40 33.03 -17.67
N LYS A 72 23.33 32.47 -16.47
CA LYS A 72 23.21 31.02 -16.26
C LYS A 72 21.75 30.64 -16.45
N ASN A 73 21.48 29.81 -17.47
CA ASN A 73 20.17 29.18 -17.68
C ASN A 73 19.96 28.06 -16.65
N GLY A 74 19.19 28.36 -15.60
CA GLY A 74 18.62 27.38 -14.69
C GLY A 74 17.21 27.84 -14.29
N PRO A 75 16.24 26.94 -14.12
CA PRO A 75 14.89 27.33 -13.69
C PRO A 75 14.97 28.00 -12.31
N PRO A 76 14.23 29.10 -12.07
CA PRO A 76 14.29 29.81 -10.79
C PRO A 76 13.80 28.89 -9.66
N THR A 77 14.65 28.67 -8.67
CA THR A 77 14.35 27.82 -7.50
C THR A 77 13.51 28.52 -6.43
N GLN A 78 13.00 29.73 -6.69
CA GLN A 78 12.10 30.44 -5.79
C GLN A 78 11.03 31.20 -6.58
N PRO A 79 9.74 31.16 -6.15
CA PRO A 79 8.71 31.99 -6.74
C PRO A 79 9.04 33.48 -6.50
N PRO A 80 8.71 34.37 -7.44
CA PRO A 80 8.99 35.80 -7.29
C PRO A 80 8.27 36.35 -6.07
N LYS A 81 9.03 36.90 -5.11
CA LYS A 81 8.46 37.61 -3.95
C LYS A 81 7.81 38.90 -4.45
N LEU A 82 6.48 38.88 -4.55
CA LEU A 82 5.66 40.07 -4.78
C LEU A 82 5.90 41.03 -3.61
N LYS A 83 6.52 42.19 -3.90
CA LYS A 83 6.57 43.29 -2.93
C LYS A 83 5.13 43.70 -2.63
N SER A 84 4.72 43.65 -1.36
CA SER A 84 3.44 44.18 -0.91
C SER A 84 3.41 45.68 -1.16
N LYS A 85 2.90 46.10 -2.32
CA LYS A 85 2.47 47.49 -2.51
C LYS A 85 1.42 47.76 -1.45
N GLY A 86 1.60 48.86 -0.71
CA GLY A 86 0.83 49.21 0.48
C GLY A 86 -0.66 48.99 0.27
N GLN A 87 -1.28 48.28 1.21
CA GLN A 87 -2.73 48.09 1.25
C GLN A 87 -3.37 49.49 1.34
N PRO A 88 -4.16 49.93 0.36
CA PRO A 88 -4.97 51.14 0.55
C PRO A 88 -5.98 50.84 1.66
N ASN A 89 -6.26 51.85 2.48
CA ASN A 89 -7.07 51.80 3.69
C ASN A 89 -8.25 50.80 3.63
N MET A 90 -8.22 49.77 4.48
CA MET A 90 -9.18 48.65 4.53
C MET A 90 -10.61 49.02 4.94
N MET A 91 -10.90 50.29 5.21
CA MET A 91 -12.24 50.74 5.68
C MET A 91 -13.21 51.00 4.51
N PHE A 92 -12.69 51.26 3.32
CA PHE A 92 -13.45 51.37 2.08
C PHE A 92 -12.69 50.57 1.02
N GLY A 93 -12.83 49.25 1.05
CA GLY A 93 -12.40 48.39 -0.06
C GLY A 93 -13.06 48.84 -1.37
N ASP A 94 -12.58 48.34 -2.50
CA ASP A 94 -13.11 48.69 -3.82
C ASP A 94 -14.62 48.37 -3.94
N LEU A 95 -15.46 49.35 -3.57
CA LEU A 95 -16.91 49.22 -3.52
C LEU A 95 -17.48 48.92 -4.91
N SER A 96 -16.82 49.39 -5.96
CA SER A 96 -17.21 49.14 -7.34
C SER A 96 -17.06 47.65 -7.69
N SER A 97 -15.96 47.02 -7.27
CA SER A 97 -15.77 45.57 -7.42
C SER A 97 -16.77 44.74 -6.62
N SER A 98 -17.17 45.22 -5.43
CA SER A 98 -18.18 44.53 -4.62
C SER A 98 -19.58 44.61 -5.23
N LEU A 99 -19.95 45.75 -5.82
CA LEU A 99 -21.22 45.95 -6.50
C LEU A 99 -21.31 45.13 -7.79
N THR A 100 -20.23 45.09 -8.58
CA THR A 100 -20.19 44.27 -9.79
C THR A 100 -20.21 42.78 -9.44
N SER A 101 -19.47 42.35 -8.41
CA SER A 101 -19.52 40.96 -7.93
C SER A 101 -20.92 40.58 -7.47
N ARG A 102 -21.63 41.46 -6.75
CA ARG A 102 -22.99 41.20 -6.29
C ARG A 102 -23.98 41.10 -7.45
N LYS A 103 -23.91 42.02 -8.42
CA LYS A 103 -24.74 41.95 -9.63
C LYS A 103 -24.49 40.67 -10.43
N ASN A 104 -23.24 40.26 -10.56
CA ASN A 104 -22.89 39.01 -11.24
C ASN A 104 -23.39 37.78 -10.46
N ALA A 105 -23.36 37.81 -9.13
CA ALA A 105 -23.88 36.73 -8.29
C ALA A 105 -25.41 36.65 -8.34
N GLU A 106 -26.11 37.79 -8.30
CA GLU A 106 -27.57 37.88 -8.46
C GLU A 106 -27.98 37.37 -9.85
N ALA A 107 -27.31 37.83 -10.92
CA ALA A 107 -27.56 37.35 -12.27
C ALA A 107 -27.28 35.85 -12.44
N ALA A 108 -26.24 35.31 -11.77
CA ALA A 108 -25.96 33.88 -11.80
C ALA A 108 -27.02 33.06 -11.06
N ALA A 109 -27.51 33.54 -9.92
CA ALA A 109 -28.57 32.90 -9.14
C ALA A 109 -29.94 32.96 -9.85
N GLU A 110 -30.21 34.00 -10.63
CA GLU A 110 -31.42 34.12 -11.46
C GLU A 110 -31.41 33.13 -12.64
N VAL A 111 -30.24 32.84 -13.20
CA VAL A 111 -30.09 31.87 -14.30
C VAL A 111 -30.20 30.44 -13.77
N ASP A 112 -29.58 30.15 -12.63
CA ASP A 112 -29.61 28.83 -12.00
C ASP A 112 -29.39 28.94 -10.49
N ALA A 113 -30.41 28.57 -9.70
CA ALA A 113 -30.37 28.59 -8.25
C ALA A 113 -29.33 27.61 -7.66
N SER A 114 -28.96 26.57 -8.42
CA SER A 114 -28.00 25.53 -7.99
C SER A 114 -26.53 25.92 -8.15
N VAL A 115 -26.23 27.10 -8.74
CA VAL A 115 -24.85 27.57 -9.04
C VAL A 115 -23.92 27.58 -7.83
N TYR A 116 -24.46 27.74 -6.62
CA TYR A 116 -23.67 27.81 -5.38
C TYR A 116 -23.76 26.54 -4.52
N GLU A 117 -24.43 25.48 -4.97
CA GLU A 117 -24.62 24.23 -4.23
C GLU A 117 -23.42 23.26 -4.32
N TYR A 118 -22.18 23.77 -4.31
CA TYR A 118 -20.98 22.93 -4.42
C TYR A 118 -20.83 21.92 -3.27
N ASP A 119 -21.20 22.29 -2.05
CA ASP A 119 -21.01 21.44 -0.87
C ASP A 119 -22.01 20.25 -0.85
N SER A 120 -23.21 20.43 -1.40
CA SER A 120 -24.24 19.38 -1.47
C SER A 120 -23.83 18.23 -2.40
N VAL A 121 -23.18 18.57 -3.53
CA VAL A 121 -22.60 17.64 -4.50
C VAL A 121 -21.25 17.10 -4.03
N TYR A 122 -20.41 17.91 -3.36
CA TYR A 122 -19.11 17.45 -2.89
C TYR A 122 -19.24 16.28 -1.88
N ASP A 123 -20.23 16.33 -1.01
CA ASP A 123 -20.51 15.24 -0.07
C ASP A 123 -21.10 13.98 -0.74
N SER A 124 -21.67 14.07 -1.94
CA SER A 124 -22.08 12.90 -2.73
C SER A 124 -20.91 12.26 -3.49
N LEU A 125 -19.94 13.08 -3.92
CA LEU A 125 -18.73 12.64 -4.61
C LEU A 125 -17.74 11.95 -3.67
N LYS A 126 -17.82 12.21 -2.37
CA LYS A 126 -17.05 11.45 -1.39
C LYS A 126 -17.46 9.99 -1.47
N PRO A 127 -16.50 9.06 -1.65
CA PRO A 127 -16.82 7.65 -1.68
C PRO A 127 -17.47 7.29 -0.34
N LYS A 128 -18.77 7.00 -0.36
CA LYS A 128 -19.46 6.46 0.81
C LYS A 128 -18.66 5.22 1.21
N LYS A 129 -18.11 5.22 2.43
CA LYS A 129 -17.55 4.01 3.02
C LYS A 129 -18.74 3.07 3.21
N GLN A 130 -19.08 2.33 2.15
CA GLN A 130 -19.92 1.15 2.25
C GLN A 130 -19.25 0.31 3.32
N ALA A 131 -19.88 0.18 4.48
CA ALA A 131 -19.43 -0.74 5.51
C ALA A 131 -19.41 -2.11 4.83
N SER A 132 -18.24 -2.55 4.38
CA SER A 132 -18.13 -3.81 3.68
C SER A 132 -18.50 -4.88 4.70
N LYS A 133 -19.03 -6.02 4.23
CA LYS A 133 -19.30 -7.16 5.11
C LYS A 133 -18.05 -7.57 5.92
N GLU A 134 -16.87 -7.19 5.46
CA GLU A 134 -15.57 -7.34 6.15
C GLU A 134 -15.44 -6.47 7.41
N ASP A 135 -16.07 -5.29 7.47
CA ASP A 135 -16.07 -4.46 8.68
C ASP A 135 -17.08 -4.97 9.74
N GLN A 136 -18.12 -5.67 9.30
CA GLN A 136 -19.14 -6.26 10.18
C GLN A 136 -18.63 -7.55 10.86
N GLU A 137 -17.88 -8.37 10.13
CA GLU A 137 -17.17 -9.51 10.68
C GLU A 137 -15.75 -9.10 11.08
N LYS A 138 -15.57 -8.57 12.31
CA LYS A 138 -14.27 -8.21 12.92
C LYS A 138 -13.35 -9.43 13.13
N LYS A 139 -13.14 -10.25 12.11
CA LYS A 139 -12.19 -11.36 12.11
C LYS A 139 -10.80 -10.80 11.74
N PRO A 140 -9.74 -11.32 12.36
CA PRO A 140 -8.38 -10.96 11.97
C PRO A 140 -8.15 -11.27 10.49
N LYS A 141 -7.63 -10.27 9.76
CA LYS A 141 -7.45 -10.24 8.29
C LYS A 141 -6.72 -11.45 7.70
N TYR A 142 -5.91 -12.14 8.49
CA TYR A 142 -5.04 -13.24 8.04
C TYR A 142 -5.35 -14.61 8.64
N MET A 143 -6.16 -14.69 9.70
CA MET A 143 -6.36 -15.95 10.43
C MET A 143 -7.02 -17.01 9.56
N LYS A 144 -7.99 -16.62 8.74
CA LYS A 144 -8.65 -17.52 7.80
C LYS A 144 -7.64 -18.18 6.85
N ASN A 145 -6.70 -17.40 6.33
CA ASN A 145 -5.69 -17.90 5.40
C ASN A 145 -4.69 -18.82 6.12
N ILE A 146 -4.34 -18.53 7.38
CA ILE A 146 -3.47 -19.39 8.18
C ILE A 146 -4.14 -20.73 8.46
N LEU A 147 -5.42 -20.72 8.84
CA LEU A 147 -6.20 -21.94 9.07
C LEU A 147 -6.34 -22.75 7.78
N GLN A 148 -6.70 -22.10 6.67
CA GLN A 148 -6.76 -22.75 5.36
C GLN A 148 -5.41 -23.36 4.95
N ALA A 149 -4.30 -22.64 5.15
CA ALA A 149 -2.96 -23.16 4.85
C ALA A 149 -2.57 -24.35 5.76
N ALA A 150 -2.96 -24.31 7.03
CA ALA A 150 -2.75 -25.44 7.93
C ALA A 150 -3.54 -26.67 7.49
N ASP A 151 -4.79 -26.49 7.04
CA ASP A 151 -5.63 -27.57 6.54
C ASP A 151 -5.10 -28.15 5.22
N VAL A 152 -4.57 -27.31 4.32
CA VAL A 152 -3.87 -27.76 3.10
C VAL A 152 -2.67 -28.63 3.46
N ARG A 153 -1.78 -28.16 4.35
CA ARG A 153 -0.61 -28.95 4.79
C ARG A 153 -0.97 -30.30 5.41
N LYS A 154 -2.06 -30.35 6.18
CA LYS A 154 -2.56 -31.61 6.76
C LYS A 154 -3.00 -32.58 5.66
N ARG A 155 -3.71 -32.09 4.65
CA ARG A 155 -4.11 -32.92 3.49
C ARG A 155 -2.87 -33.40 2.73
N ASP A 156 -1.93 -32.51 2.45
CA ASP A 156 -0.69 -32.84 1.74
C ASP A 156 0.13 -33.91 2.50
N ALA A 157 0.18 -33.81 3.83
CA ALA A 157 0.85 -34.79 4.67
C ALA A 157 0.18 -36.16 4.57
N LEU A 158 -1.15 -36.24 4.63
CA LEU A 158 -1.90 -37.49 4.46
C LEU A 158 -1.68 -38.10 3.07
N ILE A 159 -1.72 -37.28 2.02
CA ILE A 159 -1.45 -37.71 0.64
C ILE A 159 -0.01 -38.23 0.50
N ALA A 160 0.96 -37.57 1.14
CA ALA A 160 2.35 -37.98 1.12
C ALA A 160 2.58 -39.32 1.84
N GLU A 161 1.94 -39.51 3.00
CA GLU A 161 1.97 -40.78 3.73
C GLU A 161 1.33 -41.91 2.91
N GLU A 162 0.20 -41.66 2.27
CA GLU A 162 -0.46 -42.66 1.41
C GLU A 162 0.38 -43.02 0.18
N LYS A 163 0.97 -42.02 -0.50
CA LYS A 163 1.90 -42.25 -1.61
C LYS A 163 3.16 -42.99 -1.16
N LYS A 164 3.62 -42.74 0.07
CA LYS A 164 4.74 -43.47 0.68
C LYS A 164 4.37 -44.94 0.94
N ILE A 165 3.22 -45.21 1.55
CA ILE A 165 2.73 -46.58 1.79
C ILE A 165 2.50 -47.31 0.46
N ALA A 166 1.96 -46.64 -0.56
CA ALA A 166 1.78 -47.23 -1.88
C ALA A 166 3.14 -47.62 -2.49
N ARG A 167 4.15 -46.73 -2.42
CA ARG A 167 5.50 -47.01 -2.89
C ARG A 167 6.18 -48.15 -2.12
N GLU A 168 6.00 -48.20 -0.80
CA GLU A 168 6.50 -49.30 0.04
C GLU A 168 5.85 -50.63 -0.35
N ARG A 169 4.52 -50.64 -0.60
CA ARG A 169 3.82 -51.83 -1.09
C ARG A 169 4.17 -52.24 -2.52
N GLU A 170 4.55 -51.30 -3.38
CA GLU A 170 5.05 -51.62 -4.73
C GLU A 170 6.44 -52.25 -4.64
N ALA A 171 7.30 -51.73 -3.76
CA ALA A 171 8.63 -52.28 -3.51
C ALA A 171 8.58 -53.67 -2.83
N GLU A 172 7.70 -53.87 -1.86
CA GLU A 172 7.44 -55.18 -1.21
C GLU A 172 6.54 -56.09 -2.09
N GLY A 173 5.88 -55.51 -3.09
CA GLY A 173 4.89 -56.17 -3.93
C GLY A 173 5.46 -57.26 -4.82
N GLU A 174 6.77 -57.25 -5.10
CA GLU A 174 7.44 -58.35 -5.80
C GLU A 174 7.52 -59.62 -4.92
N GLU A 175 7.58 -59.46 -3.59
CA GLU A 175 7.64 -60.58 -2.63
C GLU A 175 6.24 -61.09 -2.23
N TYR A 176 5.20 -60.26 -2.42
CA TYR A 176 3.81 -60.56 -2.03
C TYR A 176 2.84 -60.57 -3.23
N ALA A 177 3.35 -60.69 -4.47
CA ALA A 177 2.54 -60.71 -5.69
C ALA A 177 1.51 -61.86 -5.72
N ASP A 178 1.88 -63.01 -5.16
CA ASP A 178 1.04 -64.22 -5.13
C ASP A 178 0.00 -64.21 -4.00
N LYS A 179 0.03 -63.20 -3.12
CA LYS A 179 -0.89 -63.08 -1.97
C LYS A 179 -1.99 -62.06 -2.25
N GLU A 180 -3.20 -62.38 -1.82
CA GLU A 180 -4.37 -61.53 -2.01
C GLU A 180 -4.23 -60.20 -1.23
N LYS A 181 -4.53 -59.07 -1.90
CA LYS A 181 -4.47 -57.73 -1.30
C LYS A 181 -5.81 -57.38 -0.66
N PHE A 182 -5.89 -57.41 0.67
CA PHE A 182 -7.09 -57.01 1.41
C PHE A 182 -7.01 -55.52 1.80
N VAL A 183 -7.90 -54.71 1.24
CA VAL A 183 -8.07 -53.31 1.60
C VAL A 183 -9.33 -53.17 2.44
N THR A 184 -9.20 -52.64 3.66
CA THR A 184 -10.36 -52.35 4.51
C THR A 184 -11.29 -51.32 3.85
N GLU A 185 -12.60 -51.44 4.05
CA GLU A 185 -13.58 -50.51 3.48
C GLU A 185 -13.31 -49.05 3.85
N ALA A 186 -12.82 -48.81 5.07
CA ALA A 186 -12.44 -47.48 5.55
C ALA A 186 -11.31 -46.86 4.72
N TYR A 187 -10.27 -47.65 4.41
CA TYR A 187 -9.16 -47.19 3.59
C TYR A 187 -9.58 -46.96 2.13
N ARG A 188 -10.49 -47.79 1.59
CA ARG A 188 -11.05 -47.55 0.25
C ARG A 188 -11.80 -46.22 0.19
N LYS A 189 -12.62 -45.92 1.21
CA LYS A 189 -13.34 -44.64 1.32
C LYS A 189 -12.38 -43.46 1.47
N GLN A 190 -11.34 -43.58 2.30
CA GLN A 190 -10.30 -42.54 2.46
C GLN A 190 -9.58 -42.24 1.13
N GLN A 191 -9.24 -43.29 0.36
CA GLN A 191 -8.62 -43.14 -0.95
C GLN A 191 -9.54 -42.47 -1.97
N GLU A 192 -10.84 -42.79 -1.97
CA GLU A 192 -11.83 -42.16 -2.85
C GLU A 192 -12.08 -40.68 -2.48
N GLU A 193 -12.16 -40.38 -1.18
CA GLU A 193 -12.29 -39.00 -0.69
C GLU A 193 -11.07 -38.15 -1.05
N ASN A 194 -9.85 -38.68 -0.87
CA ASN A 194 -8.64 -37.97 -1.24
C ASN A 194 -8.54 -37.73 -2.75
N LYS A 195 -8.85 -38.73 -3.58
CA LYS A 195 -8.89 -38.57 -5.05
C LYS A 195 -9.90 -37.52 -5.49
N ARG A 196 -11.10 -37.53 -4.89
CA ARG A 196 -12.12 -36.52 -5.18
C ARG A 196 -11.65 -35.12 -4.80
N LEU A 197 -11.00 -34.96 -3.65
CA LEU A 197 -10.45 -33.69 -3.20
C LEU A 197 -9.29 -33.21 -4.10
N GLU A 198 -8.40 -34.11 -4.53
CA GLU A 198 -7.32 -33.79 -5.49
C GLU A 198 -7.90 -33.34 -6.85
N GLU A 199 -8.96 -33.99 -7.36
CA GLU A 199 -9.62 -33.59 -8.62
C GLU A 199 -10.32 -32.23 -8.52
N GLU A 200 -11.01 -31.97 -7.39
CA GLU A 200 -11.66 -30.68 -7.13
C GLU A 200 -10.62 -29.55 -6.97
N GLU A 201 -9.50 -29.82 -6.28
CA GLU A 201 -8.41 -28.85 -6.16
C GLU A 201 -7.74 -28.60 -7.52
N ARG A 202 -7.42 -29.67 -8.27
CA ARG A 202 -6.83 -29.55 -9.60
C ARG A 202 -7.70 -28.75 -10.55
N ARG A 203 -9.01 -29.00 -10.55
CA ARG A 203 -9.96 -28.21 -11.34
C ARG A 203 -9.93 -26.73 -10.93
N ARG A 204 -9.91 -26.47 -9.62
CA ARG A 204 -9.82 -25.11 -9.09
C ARG A 204 -8.50 -24.43 -9.47
N GLU A 205 -7.38 -25.14 -9.37
CA GLU A 205 -6.07 -24.65 -9.78
C GLU A 205 -6.04 -24.37 -11.29
N GLU A 206 -6.65 -25.21 -12.12
CA GLU A 206 -6.75 -24.96 -13.56
C GLU A 206 -7.59 -23.71 -13.89
N GLU A 207 -8.67 -23.47 -13.15
CA GLU A 207 -9.48 -22.24 -13.26
C GLU A 207 -8.72 -21.00 -12.75
N GLU A 208 -8.03 -21.11 -11.62
CA GLU A 208 -7.20 -20.05 -11.06
C GLU A 208 -5.98 -19.78 -11.96
N ALA A 209 -5.37 -20.79 -12.56
CA ALA A 209 -4.30 -20.65 -13.53
C ALA A 209 -4.79 -20.00 -14.82
N LYS A 210 -6.00 -20.32 -15.31
CA LYS A 210 -6.63 -19.62 -16.43
C LYS A 210 -6.88 -18.14 -16.11
N LYS A 211 -7.31 -17.82 -14.89
CA LYS A 211 -7.49 -16.44 -14.42
C LYS A 211 -6.16 -15.71 -14.22
N ASN A 212 -5.14 -16.38 -13.67
CA ASN A 212 -3.81 -15.81 -13.43
C ASN A 212 -2.99 -15.65 -14.72
N LYS A 213 -3.28 -16.44 -15.77
CA LYS A 213 -2.70 -16.27 -17.11
C LYS A 213 -3.08 -14.94 -17.77
N SER A 214 -4.13 -14.25 -17.30
CA SER A 214 -4.67 -13.06 -17.98
C SER A 214 -3.97 -11.73 -17.64
N GLY A 215 -2.86 -11.74 -16.90
CA GLY A 215 -1.89 -10.66 -17.02
C GLY A 215 -1.12 -10.33 -15.76
N GLY A 216 0.17 -10.06 -15.96
CA GLY A 216 1.07 -9.55 -14.93
C GLY A 216 0.71 -8.13 -14.48
N MET A 217 1.73 -7.31 -14.22
CA MET A 217 1.54 -5.97 -13.65
C MET A 217 0.56 -5.08 -14.45
N SER A 218 0.48 -5.25 -15.78
CA SER A 218 -0.46 -4.51 -16.63
C SER A 218 -1.94 -4.82 -16.34
N ALA A 219 -2.30 -6.06 -16.02
CA ALA A 219 -3.67 -6.40 -15.64
C ALA A 219 -4.01 -5.93 -14.23
N PHE A 220 -3.03 -5.89 -13.32
CA PHE A 220 -3.18 -5.25 -12.02
C PHE A 220 -3.49 -3.74 -12.17
N TYR A 221 -2.70 -3.02 -12.98
CA TYR A 221 -2.96 -1.61 -13.25
C TYR A 221 -4.30 -1.40 -13.95
N ARG A 222 -4.67 -2.26 -14.92
CA ARG A 222 -6.00 -2.23 -15.55
C ARG A 222 -7.10 -2.36 -14.52
N LYS A 223 -7.04 -3.38 -13.66
CA LYS A 223 -8.03 -3.61 -12.61
C LYS A 223 -8.11 -2.47 -11.58
N LEU A 224 -6.98 -1.83 -11.29
CA LEU A 224 -6.95 -0.64 -10.42
C LEU A 224 -7.67 0.53 -11.09
N LEU A 225 -7.36 0.79 -12.37
CA LEU A 225 -8.03 1.84 -13.15
C LEU A 225 -9.52 1.54 -13.31
N ASP A 226 -9.91 0.31 -13.64
CA ASP A 226 -11.31 -0.11 -13.75
C ASP A 226 -12.05 0.11 -12.41
N LYS A 227 -11.38 -0.16 -11.28
CA LYS A 227 -11.96 0.06 -9.95
C LYS A 227 -12.11 1.54 -9.61
N ASP A 228 -11.15 2.37 -10.03
CA ASP A 228 -11.23 3.82 -9.82
C ASP A 228 -12.26 4.46 -10.76
N GLU A 229 -12.41 3.96 -11.98
CA GLU A 229 -13.48 4.34 -12.91
C GLU A 229 -14.86 3.94 -12.38
N GLN A 230 -15.02 2.72 -11.84
CA GLN A 230 -16.25 2.29 -11.19
C GLN A 230 -16.63 3.23 -10.03
N ARG A 231 -15.67 3.54 -9.14
CA ARG A 231 -15.89 4.48 -8.03
C ARG A 231 -16.29 5.86 -8.51
N HIS A 232 -15.65 6.36 -9.57
CA HIS A 232 -16.00 7.64 -10.16
C HIS A 232 -17.41 7.59 -10.78
N SER A 233 -17.74 6.53 -11.50
CA SER A 233 -19.06 6.34 -12.10
C SER A 233 -20.17 6.29 -11.05
N ASP A 234 -19.93 5.61 -9.92
CA ASP A 234 -20.89 5.52 -8.81
C ASP A 234 -21.05 6.88 -8.12
N ALA A 235 -19.97 7.64 -7.97
CA ALA A 235 -20.00 8.98 -7.41
C ALA A 235 -20.77 9.97 -8.30
N VAL A 236 -20.56 9.91 -9.62
CA VAL A 236 -21.30 10.73 -10.60
C VAL A 236 -22.77 10.36 -10.62
N LYS A 237 -23.11 9.07 -10.68
CA LYS A 237 -24.52 8.61 -10.61
C LYS A 237 -25.20 9.07 -9.32
N ALA A 238 -24.51 8.95 -8.18
CA ALA A 238 -25.05 9.42 -6.90
C ALA A 238 -25.21 10.95 -6.83
N ALA A 239 -24.37 11.71 -7.55
CA ALA A 239 -24.54 13.16 -7.69
C ALA A 239 -25.73 13.49 -8.60
N GLU A 240 -25.85 12.83 -9.75
CA GLU A 240 -26.98 12.99 -10.68
C GLU A 240 -28.33 12.64 -10.04
N GLU A 241 -28.40 11.54 -9.28
CA GLU A 241 -29.60 11.14 -8.53
C GLU A 241 -29.99 12.17 -7.47
N LYS A 242 -29.01 12.81 -6.80
CA LYS A 242 -29.30 13.88 -5.84
C LYS A 242 -29.76 15.17 -6.51
N VAL A 243 -29.22 15.50 -7.69
CA VAL A 243 -29.68 16.68 -8.46
C VAL A 243 -31.11 16.45 -8.96
N LYS A 244 -31.41 15.25 -9.49
CA LYS A 244 -32.77 14.88 -9.92
C LYS A 244 -33.78 14.83 -8.77
N HIS A 245 -33.39 14.28 -7.62
CA HIS A 245 -34.26 14.27 -6.43
C HIS A 245 -34.30 15.60 -5.67
N GLY A 246 -33.34 16.51 -5.90
CA GLY A 246 -33.39 17.89 -5.41
C GLY A 246 -34.24 18.81 -6.29
N ALA A 247 -34.34 18.50 -7.59
CA ALA A 247 -35.15 19.24 -8.57
C ALA A 247 -36.64 18.82 -8.59
N SER A 248 -37.01 17.72 -7.94
CA SER A 248 -38.39 17.17 -8.00
C SER A 248 -39.47 18.00 -7.30
N GLU A 249 -39.18 19.23 -6.84
CA GLU A 249 -40.22 20.20 -6.45
C GLU A 249 -40.50 21.27 -7.53
N GLU A 250 -39.71 21.37 -8.62
CA GLU A 250 -39.92 22.38 -9.68
C GLU A 250 -39.79 21.85 -11.13
N GLU A 251 -40.00 20.55 -11.38
CA GLU A 251 -39.90 19.94 -12.73
C GLU A 251 -41.17 20.02 -13.59
N ASP A 252 -42.04 21.03 -13.41
CA ASP A 252 -43.21 21.26 -14.30
C ASP A 252 -42.99 22.34 -15.38
N LYS A 253 -41.76 22.88 -15.55
CA LYS A 253 -41.54 24.04 -16.45
C LYS A 253 -40.34 24.01 -17.41
N VAL A 254 -39.55 22.94 -17.51
CA VAL A 254 -38.30 22.96 -18.32
C VAL A 254 -38.37 22.14 -19.62
N ASP A 255 -39.47 21.45 -19.90
CA ASP A 255 -39.66 20.64 -21.12
C ASP A 255 -39.86 21.45 -22.42
N GLU A 256 -39.72 22.78 -22.37
CA GLU A 256 -39.77 23.67 -23.56
C GLU A 256 -38.40 24.02 -24.15
N THR A 257 -37.28 23.73 -23.47
CA THR A 257 -35.94 24.21 -23.92
C THR A 257 -35.12 23.21 -24.73
N GLU A 258 -35.49 21.94 -24.78
CA GLU A 258 -34.77 20.94 -25.60
C GLU A 258 -35.18 20.94 -27.07
N LYS A 259 -36.29 21.59 -27.45
CA LYS A 259 -36.74 21.73 -28.85
C LYS A 259 -35.96 22.77 -29.66
N GLU A 260 -35.12 23.59 -29.03
CA GLU A 260 -34.37 24.64 -29.75
C GLU A 260 -33.05 24.17 -30.38
N LYS A 261 -32.59 22.94 -30.09
CA LYS A 261 -31.34 22.40 -30.66
C LYS A 261 -31.53 21.70 -32.02
N GLU A 262 -32.76 21.61 -32.52
CA GLU A 262 -33.08 21.14 -33.88
C GLU A 262 -33.45 22.29 -34.84
N LYS A 263 -32.96 23.53 -34.59
CA LYS A 263 -33.00 24.56 -35.63
C LYS A 263 -32.12 24.10 -36.78
N SER A 264 -32.78 23.72 -37.89
CA SER A 264 -32.15 23.24 -39.12
C SER A 264 -31.01 24.16 -39.55
N GLU A 265 -29.95 23.63 -40.16
CA GLU A 265 -28.85 24.42 -40.75
C GLU A 265 -29.38 25.55 -41.67
N ALA A 266 -30.57 25.34 -42.27
CA ALA A 266 -31.28 26.31 -43.08
C ALA A 266 -31.86 27.49 -42.28
N ASP A 267 -32.33 27.27 -41.07
CA ASP A 267 -32.92 28.31 -40.23
C ASP A 267 -31.83 29.21 -39.63
N MET A 268 -30.69 28.62 -39.24
CA MET A 268 -29.51 29.39 -38.85
C MET A 268 -28.95 30.24 -40.00
N ALA A 269 -28.97 29.72 -41.23
CA ALA A 269 -28.53 30.48 -42.41
C ALA A 269 -29.43 31.68 -42.72
N LYS A 270 -30.75 31.53 -42.58
CA LYS A 270 -31.71 32.63 -42.75
C LYS A 270 -31.54 33.71 -41.68
N GLU A 271 -31.40 33.31 -40.42
CA GLU A 271 -31.19 34.24 -39.30
C GLU A 271 -29.87 35.01 -39.44
N LEU A 272 -28.81 34.37 -39.94
CA LEU A 272 -27.54 35.04 -40.23
C LEU A 272 -27.65 36.01 -41.41
N ASN A 273 -28.45 35.69 -42.44
CA ASN A 273 -28.75 36.60 -43.55
C ASN A 273 -29.56 37.82 -43.10
N GLU A 274 -30.53 37.64 -42.20
CA GLU A 274 -31.28 38.73 -41.58
C GLU A 274 -30.39 39.62 -40.69
N LYS A 275 -29.40 39.01 -40.03
CA LYS A 275 -28.36 39.72 -39.25
C LYS A 275 -27.25 40.33 -40.10
N GLY A 276 -27.35 40.28 -41.44
CA GLY A 276 -26.47 40.97 -42.37
C GLY A 276 -25.22 40.19 -42.80
N ALA A 277 -25.12 38.90 -42.50
CA ALA A 277 -24.15 38.01 -43.14
C ALA A 277 -24.64 37.63 -44.54
N THR A 278 -23.75 37.36 -45.49
CA THR A 278 -24.13 36.89 -46.83
C THR A 278 -23.85 35.39 -46.94
N VAL A 279 -24.82 34.56 -46.55
CA VAL A 279 -24.80 33.10 -46.65
C VAL A 279 -25.62 32.68 -47.88
N ALA A 280 -24.97 32.04 -48.86
CA ALA A 280 -25.65 31.54 -50.06
C ALA A 280 -26.35 30.19 -49.78
N ILE A 281 -27.64 30.10 -50.09
CA ILE A 281 -28.48 28.90 -49.90
C ILE A 281 -28.98 28.44 -51.27
N ASN A 282 -28.89 27.15 -51.57
CA ASN A 282 -29.44 26.54 -52.79
C ASN A 282 -30.97 26.39 -52.74
N GLU A 283 -31.60 26.11 -53.89
CA GLU A 283 -33.05 25.89 -54.00
C GLU A 283 -33.57 24.74 -53.10
N ASP A 284 -32.71 23.77 -52.77
CA ASP A 284 -32.98 22.66 -51.84
C ASP A 284 -32.79 23.02 -50.34
N GLY A 285 -32.55 24.30 -50.01
CA GLY A 285 -32.41 24.76 -48.63
C GLY A 285 -31.07 24.41 -47.96
N GLN A 286 -30.09 23.91 -48.73
CA GLN A 286 -28.75 23.60 -48.22
C GLN A 286 -27.79 24.78 -48.41
N VAL A 287 -26.95 25.05 -47.41
CA VAL A 287 -25.93 26.09 -47.48
C VAL A 287 -24.79 25.67 -48.40
N VAL A 288 -24.51 26.50 -49.41
CA VAL A 288 -23.51 26.23 -50.46
C VAL A 288 -22.10 26.18 -49.89
N ASP A 289 -21.77 27.08 -48.96
CA ASP A 289 -20.47 27.11 -48.28
C ASP A 289 -20.66 27.14 -46.76
N LYS A 290 -20.46 25.99 -46.12
CA LYS A 290 -20.58 25.80 -44.67
C LYS A 290 -19.61 26.68 -43.86
N ARG A 291 -18.58 27.26 -44.49
CA ARG A 291 -17.68 28.22 -43.84
C ARG A 291 -18.34 29.55 -43.54
N GLN A 292 -19.36 29.93 -44.30
CA GLN A 292 -20.11 31.17 -44.09
C GLN A 292 -21.03 31.09 -42.86
N LEU A 293 -21.38 29.87 -42.42
CA LEU A 293 -22.04 29.61 -41.14
C LEU A 293 -21.09 29.70 -39.94
N LEU A 294 -19.77 29.62 -40.16
CA LEU A 294 -18.78 29.73 -39.09
C LEU A 294 -18.56 31.20 -38.78
N ARG A 295 -18.91 31.60 -37.55
CA ARG A 295 -18.66 32.94 -37.00
C ARG A 295 -17.19 33.33 -37.23
N SER A 296 -16.96 34.51 -37.80
CA SER A 296 -15.66 35.08 -38.17
C SER A 296 -14.79 35.48 -36.96
N GLY A 297 -14.55 34.54 -36.04
CA GLY A 297 -13.64 34.68 -34.90
C GLY A 297 -12.29 34.01 -35.17
N LEU A 298 -11.20 34.67 -34.79
CA LEU A 298 -9.82 34.21 -34.97
C LEU A 298 -9.55 32.93 -34.14
N ASN A 299 -9.68 31.75 -34.75
CA ASN A 299 -9.30 30.47 -34.15
C ASN A 299 -7.77 30.30 -34.15
N VAL A 300 -7.07 30.90 -33.19
CA VAL A 300 -5.62 30.70 -33.00
C VAL A 300 -5.38 29.35 -32.30
N GLY A 301 -5.43 28.27 -33.07
CA GLY A 301 -5.03 26.93 -32.60
C GLY A 301 -3.50 26.77 -32.65
N ALA A 302 -2.89 26.38 -31.52
CA ALA A 302 -1.47 26.07 -31.41
C ALA A 302 -1.06 24.91 -32.36
N LYS A 303 0.02 25.11 -33.12
CA LYS A 303 0.56 24.13 -34.08
C LYS A 303 0.96 22.81 -33.38
N LYS A 304 0.40 21.69 -33.87
CA LYS A 304 0.81 20.33 -33.52
C LYS A 304 2.04 19.93 -34.37
N LYS A 305 3.10 19.45 -33.73
CA LYS A 305 4.34 18.99 -34.37
C LYS A 305 4.13 17.65 -35.08
N GLU A 306 4.68 17.54 -36.28
CA GLU A 306 4.71 16.34 -37.10
C GLU A 306 5.61 15.25 -36.49
N SER A 307 5.17 14.01 -36.65
CA SER A 307 5.87 12.78 -36.25
C SER A 307 6.94 12.41 -37.26
N VAL A 308 8.19 12.37 -36.81
CA VAL A 308 9.32 11.82 -37.56
C VAL A 308 9.21 10.29 -37.59
N GLN A 309 8.99 9.74 -38.78
CA GLN A 309 9.30 8.35 -39.09
C GLN A 309 10.82 8.15 -38.99
N ARG A 310 11.26 7.13 -38.25
CA ARG A 310 12.62 6.60 -38.34
C ARG A 310 12.56 5.10 -38.47
N GLU A 311 13.33 4.66 -39.46
CA GLU A 311 13.47 3.32 -39.99
C GLU A 311 13.95 2.32 -38.94
N SER A 312 13.41 1.11 -39.08
CA SER A 312 13.83 -0.09 -38.40
C SER A 312 14.92 -0.78 -39.23
N GLU A 313 16.17 -0.72 -38.79
CA GLU A 313 17.22 -1.62 -39.29
C GLU A 313 18.07 -2.21 -38.16
N GLN A 314 18.00 -3.54 -38.12
CA GLN A 314 18.92 -4.56 -37.61
C GLN A 314 20.20 -4.10 -36.89
N GLN A 315 20.39 -4.58 -35.66
CA GLN A 315 21.73 -4.83 -35.12
C GLN A 315 21.83 -6.23 -34.52
N ALA A 316 22.77 -6.98 -35.07
CA ALA A 316 23.16 -8.33 -34.75
C ALA A 316 23.73 -8.48 -33.33
N GLU A 317 23.53 -9.67 -32.78
CA GLU A 317 24.08 -10.13 -31.52
C GLU A 317 25.62 -9.98 -31.47
N ARG A 318 26.11 -9.41 -30.36
CA ARG A 318 27.52 -9.50 -29.97
C ARG A 318 27.62 -10.33 -28.68
N PRO A 319 28.61 -11.23 -28.57
CA PRO A 319 28.78 -12.08 -27.38
C PRO A 319 29.23 -11.23 -26.19
N ARG A 320 28.55 -11.38 -25.06
CA ARG A 320 28.90 -10.77 -23.78
C ARG A 320 30.24 -11.32 -23.30
N LYS A 321 31.28 -10.49 -23.31
CA LYS A 321 32.48 -10.73 -22.51
C LYS A 321 32.17 -10.39 -21.06
N GLU A 322 32.33 -11.38 -20.18
CA GLU A 322 32.30 -11.22 -18.72
C GLU A 322 33.36 -10.21 -18.29
N ALA A 323 32.91 -9.01 -17.95
CA ALA A 323 33.74 -8.06 -17.22
C ALA A 323 33.73 -8.47 -15.74
N THR A 324 34.70 -9.28 -15.32
CA THR A 324 35.02 -9.50 -13.91
C THR A 324 35.46 -8.18 -13.30
N ASN A 325 34.49 -7.44 -12.76
CA ASN A 325 34.69 -6.15 -12.14
C ASN A 325 35.04 -6.39 -10.65
N PRO A 326 36.28 -6.15 -10.18
CA PRO A 326 36.72 -6.50 -8.82
C PRO A 326 35.95 -5.77 -7.70
N GLN A 327 35.18 -4.73 -8.05
CA GLN A 327 34.26 -4.02 -7.16
C GLN A 327 33.05 -4.87 -6.73
N PHE A 328 32.57 -5.80 -7.59
CA PHE A 328 31.43 -6.68 -7.28
C PHE A 328 31.79 -7.74 -6.23
N GLY A 329 33.02 -8.27 -6.26
CA GLY A 329 33.51 -9.23 -5.27
C GLY A 329 33.56 -8.66 -3.85
N ARG A 330 33.90 -7.37 -3.68
CA ARG A 330 33.91 -6.72 -2.35
C ARG A 330 32.51 -6.56 -1.76
N ARG A 331 31.51 -6.22 -2.60
CA ARG A 331 30.11 -6.09 -2.17
C ARG A 331 29.47 -7.44 -1.88
N GLN A 332 29.85 -8.47 -2.64
CA GLN A 332 29.42 -9.84 -2.40
C GLN A 332 30.04 -10.39 -1.10
N ALA A 333 31.33 -10.17 -0.85
CA ALA A 333 31.98 -10.56 0.40
C ALA A 333 31.37 -9.85 1.63
N GLN A 334 30.95 -8.59 1.52
CA GLN A 334 30.22 -7.90 2.59
C GLN A 334 28.84 -8.51 2.85
N ARG A 335 28.11 -8.88 1.79
CA ARG A 335 26.81 -9.55 1.91
C ARG A 335 26.94 -10.94 2.52
N GLU A 336 27.96 -11.70 2.14
CA GLU A 336 28.25 -13.04 2.69
C GLU A 336 28.59 -12.98 4.18
N ARG A 337 29.34 -11.95 4.62
CA ARG A 337 29.60 -11.74 6.05
C ARG A 337 28.33 -11.38 6.82
N GLN A 338 27.46 -10.55 6.25
CA GLN A 338 26.18 -10.19 6.85
C GLN A 338 25.20 -11.36 6.88
N SER A 339 25.15 -12.17 5.82
CA SER A 339 24.30 -13.36 5.77
C SER A 339 24.77 -14.42 6.76
N ARG A 340 26.09 -14.62 6.89
CA ARG A 340 26.67 -15.56 7.87
C ARG A 340 26.39 -15.15 9.32
N MET A 341 26.43 -13.84 9.63
CA MET A 341 26.05 -13.34 10.96
C MET A 341 24.57 -13.61 11.26
N LEU A 342 23.69 -13.40 10.28
CA LEU A 342 22.25 -13.65 10.42
C LEU A 342 21.94 -15.15 10.53
N GLU A 343 22.65 -15.97 9.76
CA GLU A 343 22.58 -17.43 9.83
C GLU A 343 23.06 -17.95 11.18
N GLU A 344 24.15 -17.42 11.72
CA GLU A 344 24.64 -17.78 13.06
C GLU A 344 23.65 -17.37 14.15
N GLN A 345 23.01 -16.19 14.03
CA GLN A 345 21.96 -15.78 14.96
C GLN A 345 20.74 -16.70 14.89
N LEU A 346 20.35 -17.12 13.68
CA LEU A 346 19.27 -18.07 13.47
C LEU A 346 19.64 -19.44 14.06
N GLU A 347 20.84 -19.94 13.79
CA GLU A 347 21.33 -21.22 14.32
C GLU A 347 21.42 -21.20 15.85
N GLN A 348 21.89 -20.11 16.46
CA GLN A 348 21.89 -19.96 17.92
C GLN A 348 20.46 -19.98 18.49
N SER A 349 19.49 -19.32 17.84
CA SER A 349 18.09 -19.37 18.28
C SER A 349 17.48 -20.77 18.13
N MET A 350 17.79 -21.48 17.05
CA MET A 350 17.35 -22.85 16.80
C MET A 350 18.02 -23.85 17.75
N LYS A 351 19.26 -23.59 18.15
CA LYS A 351 19.95 -24.39 19.16
C LYS A 351 19.33 -24.18 20.54
N ARG A 352 19.06 -22.93 20.93
CA ARG A 352 18.36 -22.62 22.19
C ARG A 352 16.97 -23.25 22.25
N SER A 353 16.19 -23.19 21.16
CA SER A 353 14.86 -23.81 21.14
C SER A 353 14.93 -25.34 21.24
N ARG A 354 15.92 -25.99 20.62
CA ARG A 354 16.16 -27.43 20.77
C ARG A 354 16.59 -27.80 22.19
N ASP A 355 17.46 -27.02 22.81
CA ASP A 355 17.92 -27.25 24.18
C ASP A 355 16.75 -27.05 25.18
N GLU A 356 15.89 -26.05 24.96
CA GLU A 356 14.65 -25.84 25.74
C GLU A 356 13.66 -26.98 25.56
N GLU A 357 13.45 -27.48 24.33
CA GLU A 357 12.58 -28.62 24.08
C GLU A 357 13.12 -29.91 24.73
N ALA A 358 14.44 -30.14 24.66
CA ALA A 358 15.08 -31.26 25.32
C ALA A 358 14.92 -31.18 26.85
N ALA A 359 15.12 -30.01 27.45
CA ALA A 359 14.90 -29.79 28.87
C ALA A 359 13.43 -30.00 29.28
N GLN A 360 12.47 -29.54 28.47
CA GLN A 360 11.05 -29.80 28.70
C GLN A 360 10.71 -31.29 28.62
N ARG A 361 11.28 -32.02 27.65
CA ARG A 361 11.10 -33.47 27.53
C ARG A 361 11.67 -34.20 28.75
N GLU A 362 12.87 -33.83 29.21
CA GLU A 362 13.45 -34.38 30.44
C GLU A 362 12.58 -34.08 31.67
N GLU A 363 12.01 -32.88 31.77
CA GLU A 363 11.10 -32.52 32.86
C GLU A 363 9.82 -33.36 32.81
N VAL A 364 9.20 -33.50 31.64
CA VAL A 364 8.03 -34.37 31.46
C VAL A 364 8.37 -35.81 31.80
N GLU A 365 9.54 -36.32 31.39
CA GLU A 365 9.99 -37.66 31.77
C GLU A 365 10.20 -37.81 33.27
N ARG A 366 10.80 -36.82 33.96
CA ARG A 366 10.95 -36.85 35.42
C ARG A 366 9.59 -36.80 36.13
N VAL A 367 8.65 -36.01 35.62
CA VAL A 367 7.28 -35.96 36.13
C VAL A 367 6.56 -37.29 35.89
N ALA A 368 6.73 -37.91 34.72
CA ALA A 368 6.18 -39.22 34.41
C ALA A 368 6.78 -40.31 35.29
N LYS A 369 8.10 -40.30 35.52
CA LYS A 369 8.82 -41.24 36.39
C LYS A 369 8.47 -41.08 37.87
N SER A 370 8.11 -39.86 38.32
CA SER A 370 7.72 -39.59 39.72
C SER A 370 6.23 -39.81 40.00
N ARG A 371 5.38 -39.79 38.96
CA ARG A 371 3.96 -40.14 39.10
C ARG A 371 3.79 -41.66 39.10
N LYS A 372 3.18 -42.17 40.16
CA LYS A 372 2.79 -43.59 40.24
C LYS A 372 1.83 -43.92 39.11
N THR A 373 2.14 -44.95 38.34
CA THR A 373 1.28 -45.39 37.24
C THR A 373 0.00 -46.02 37.77
N GLU A 374 -1.07 -46.03 36.98
CA GLU A 374 -2.34 -46.64 37.39
C GLU A 374 -2.21 -48.12 37.73
N GLY A 375 -1.27 -48.84 37.10
CA GLY A 375 -0.92 -50.22 37.41
C GLY A 375 -0.23 -50.41 38.78
N GLU A 376 0.62 -49.47 39.20
CA GLU A 376 1.17 -49.48 40.56
C GLU A 376 0.08 -49.22 41.60
N ILE A 377 -0.88 -48.36 41.29
CA ILE A 377 -2.03 -48.06 42.15
C ILE A 377 -2.96 -49.28 42.25
N SER A 378 -3.26 -49.97 41.13
CA SER A 378 -4.09 -51.18 41.15
C SER A 378 -3.41 -52.33 41.88
N SER A 379 -2.14 -52.59 41.60
CA SER A 379 -1.37 -53.64 42.32
C SER A 379 -1.20 -53.34 43.81
N ALA A 380 -1.12 -52.07 44.21
CA ALA A 380 -1.13 -51.68 45.62
C ALA A 380 -2.50 -51.92 46.26
N LYS A 381 -3.60 -51.62 45.56
CA LYS A 381 -4.97 -51.91 46.00
C LYS A 381 -5.22 -53.42 46.13
N GLU A 382 -4.78 -54.22 45.16
CA GLU A 382 -4.91 -55.68 45.21
C GLU A 382 -4.15 -56.28 46.39
N ARG A 383 -2.90 -55.86 46.62
CA ARG A 383 -2.11 -56.27 47.79
C ARG A 383 -2.75 -55.84 49.12
N TYR A 384 -3.41 -54.69 49.14
CA TYR A 384 -4.15 -54.23 50.31
C TYR A 384 -5.40 -55.09 50.56
N LEU A 385 -6.17 -55.39 49.52
CA LEU A 385 -7.35 -56.25 49.62
C LEU A 385 -6.99 -57.68 50.01
N ALA A 386 -5.90 -58.23 49.47
CA ALA A 386 -5.39 -59.54 49.86
C ALA A 386 -4.98 -59.59 51.34
N ARG A 387 -4.23 -58.59 51.82
CA ARG A 387 -3.89 -58.47 53.25
C ARG A 387 -5.12 -58.33 54.14
N LYS A 388 -6.15 -57.60 53.70
CA LYS A 388 -7.39 -57.44 54.44
C LYS A 388 -8.17 -58.76 54.53
N ARG A 389 -8.28 -59.51 53.42
CA ARG A 389 -8.94 -60.82 53.40
C ARG A 389 -8.23 -61.82 54.31
N ALA A 390 -6.91 -61.92 54.21
CA ALA A 390 -6.11 -62.78 55.07
C ALA A 390 -6.30 -62.43 56.56
N ALA A 391 -6.31 -61.14 56.92
CA ALA A 391 -6.54 -60.71 58.30
C ALA A 391 -7.98 -61.00 58.79
N GLU A 392 -8.98 -60.97 57.91
CA GLU A 392 -10.35 -61.37 58.25
C GLU A 392 -10.48 -62.89 58.43
N GLU A 393 -9.79 -63.68 57.61
CA GLU A 393 -9.73 -65.14 57.74
C GLU A 393 -9.00 -65.55 59.03
N GLU A 394 -7.87 -64.92 59.37
CA GLU A 394 -7.17 -65.14 60.64
C GLU A 394 -8.04 -64.76 61.84
N LYS A 395 -8.79 -63.66 61.77
CA LYS A 395 -9.75 -63.28 62.84
C LYS A 395 -10.89 -64.29 62.96
N LYS A 396 -11.40 -64.83 61.86
CA LYS A 396 -12.41 -65.89 61.87
C LYS A 396 -11.86 -67.19 62.43
N ALA A 397 -10.61 -67.54 62.10
CA ALA A 397 -9.93 -68.72 62.63
C ALA A 397 -9.64 -68.56 64.14
N ALA A 398 -9.26 -67.37 64.60
CA ALA A 398 -8.99 -67.09 66.02
C ALA A 398 -10.26 -66.93 66.88
N GLY A 399 -11.39 -66.53 66.29
CA GLY A 399 -12.68 -66.40 66.99
C GLY A 399 -13.55 -67.66 66.98
N GLY A 400 -13.11 -68.73 66.30
CA GLY A 400 -13.78 -70.02 66.22
C GLY A 400 -13.16 -71.13 67.07
N ALA A 401 -12.22 -70.79 67.96
CA ALA A 401 -11.59 -71.69 68.93
C ALA A 401 -12.22 -71.57 70.32
#